data_AF-A0A7C9RHV2-F1
#
_entry.id   AF-A0A7C9RHV2-F1
#
_cell.length_a   1.000
_cell.length_b   1.000
_cell.length_c   1.000
_cell.angle_alpha   90.00
_cell.angle_beta   90.00
_cell.angle_gamma   90.00
#
_symmetry.space_group_name_H-M   'P 1'
#
loop_
_entity.id
_entity.type
_entity.pdbx_description
1 polymer ?
#
loop_
_entity_poly.entity_id
_entity_poly.type
_entity_poly.pdbx_seq_one_letter_code
_entity_poly.pdbx_strand_id
1 'polypeptide(L)'
;MFRSIFQAIVIAAALGFMSVVPPASAMQLSPQQNELYTSVSINPPSASEMTVCYGFVCRRRAILDFSAADRKTLAQILASGKANAAAERAAIQKAVVWFDKRMGPEIGTSTRVARADIRNRADANNYDCWDSTRNVSSLLLVLQEWGLFKHHTVGNPRYRGNLFTMQ
;
A
#
# COMPACT_ATOMS: atom_id res chain seq x y z
N MET A 1 37.93 53.60 -47.76
CA MET A 1 36.98 52.95 -48.69
C MET A 1 37.62 51.63 -49.10
N PHE A 2 37.15 50.42 -48.85
CA PHE A 2 35.88 49.84 -48.42
C PHE A 2 36.26 48.56 -47.63
N ARG A 3 35.61 48.26 -46.48
CA ARG A 3 35.78 46.99 -45.75
C ARG A 3 34.86 45.95 -46.37
N SER A 4 35.41 44.81 -46.82
CA SER A 4 34.64 43.68 -47.33
C SER A 4 34.34 42.69 -46.20
N ILE A 5 33.07 42.27 -46.15
CA ILE A 5 32.43 41.43 -45.15
C ILE A 5 32.52 39.98 -45.64
N PHE A 6 32.93 39.05 -44.79
CA PHE A 6 32.65 37.62 -44.97
C PHE A 6 31.97 37.09 -43.72
N GLN A 7 30.68 36.80 -43.84
CA GLN A 7 29.87 36.12 -42.82
C GLN A 7 30.25 34.65 -42.77
N ALA A 8 30.58 34.15 -41.58
CA ALA A 8 30.62 32.73 -41.29
C ALA A 8 29.27 32.33 -40.65
N ILE A 9 28.52 31.47 -41.34
CA ILE A 9 27.29 30.85 -40.81
C ILE A 9 27.73 29.70 -39.88
N VAL A 10 27.46 29.83 -38.59
CA VAL A 10 27.63 28.75 -37.61
C VAL A 10 26.27 28.06 -37.45
N ILE A 11 26.15 26.83 -37.98
CA ILE A 11 25.00 25.96 -37.74
C ILE A 11 25.19 25.32 -36.37
N ALA A 12 24.47 25.84 -35.36
CA ALA A 12 24.43 25.22 -34.04
C ALA A 12 23.44 24.04 -34.05
N ALA A 13 23.97 22.82 -34.02
CA ALA A 13 23.17 21.60 -33.81
C ALA A 13 22.72 21.54 -32.34
N ALA A 14 21.46 21.85 -32.08
CA ALA A 14 20.83 21.66 -30.77
C ALA A 14 20.52 20.17 -30.55
N LEU A 15 21.44 19.45 -29.90
CA LEU A 15 21.19 18.12 -29.37
C LEU A 15 20.27 18.23 -28.14
N GLY A 16 18.98 18.01 -28.34
CA GLY A 16 17.99 17.95 -27.27
C GLY A 16 18.25 16.77 -26.33
N PHE A 17 18.50 17.06 -25.05
CA PHE A 17 18.46 16.05 -23.99
C PHE A 17 17.02 15.57 -23.81
N MET A 18 16.68 14.41 -24.38
CA MET A 18 15.47 13.71 -23.97
C MET A 18 15.72 13.07 -22.61
N SER A 19 15.08 13.62 -21.58
CA SER A 19 15.03 13.02 -20.25
C SER A 19 14.33 11.66 -20.35
N VAL A 20 15.09 10.58 -20.18
CA VAL A 20 14.54 9.23 -20.05
C VAL A 20 13.81 9.17 -18.70
N VAL A 21 12.48 9.30 -18.72
CA VAL A 21 11.66 9.03 -17.54
C VAL A 21 11.58 7.50 -17.42
N PRO A 22 12.06 6.90 -16.31
CA PRO A 22 11.91 5.46 -16.13
C PRO A 22 10.42 5.10 -16.14
N PRO A 23 10.04 3.96 -16.76
CA PRO A 23 8.64 3.53 -16.79
C PRO A 23 8.13 3.33 -15.36
N ALA A 24 6.91 3.78 -15.08
CA ALA A 24 6.23 3.44 -13.84
C ALA A 24 6.02 1.91 -13.82
N SER A 25 6.71 1.21 -12.94
CA SER A 25 6.47 -0.22 -12.72
C SER A 25 5.18 -0.39 -11.92
N ALA A 26 4.19 -1.02 -12.53
CA ALA A 26 3.00 -1.45 -11.81
C ALA A 26 3.34 -2.71 -11.00
N MET A 27 2.95 -2.74 -9.73
CA MET A 27 3.11 -3.91 -8.87
C MET A 27 2.40 -5.12 -9.49
N GLN A 28 3.12 -6.23 -9.63
CA GLN A 28 2.59 -7.46 -10.20
C GLN A 28 1.82 -8.24 -9.13
N LEU A 29 0.52 -8.45 -9.36
CA LEU A 29 -0.37 -9.18 -8.46
C LEU A 29 -0.71 -10.56 -9.01
N SER A 30 -0.86 -11.54 -8.12
CA SER A 30 -1.52 -12.80 -8.47
C SER A 30 -3.01 -12.57 -8.73
N PRO A 31 -3.71 -13.48 -9.43
CA PRO A 31 -5.16 -13.39 -9.61
C PRO A 31 -5.92 -13.28 -8.27
N GLN A 32 -5.50 -14.02 -7.24
CA GLN A 32 -6.16 -13.99 -5.93
C GLN A 32 -5.86 -12.73 -5.13
N GLN A 33 -4.69 -12.11 -5.32
CA GLN A 33 -4.40 -10.79 -4.76
C GLN A 33 -5.22 -9.73 -5.49
N ASN A 34 -5.29 -9.79 -6.81
CA ASN A 34 -6.09 -8.85 -7.61
C ASN A 34 -7.58 -8.90 -7.25
N GLU A 35 -8.10 -10.10 -6.97
CA GLU A 35 -9.49 -10.31 -6.56
C GLU A 35 -9.89 -9.55 -5.29
N LEU A 36 -8.95 -9.30 -4.36
CA LEU A 36 -9.20 -8.47 -3.18
C LEU A 36 -9.70 -7.07 -3.55
N TYR A 37 -9.26 -6.56 -4.70
CA TYR A 37 -9.51 -5.20 -5.15
C TYR A 37 -10.69 -5.14 -6.12
N THR A 38 -10.69 -6.03 -7.12
CA THR A 38 -11.73 -6.05 -8.17
C THR A 38 -13.10 -6.43 -7.61
N SER A 39 -13.17 -7.36 -6.64
CA SER A 39 -14.43 -7.79 -6.01
C SER A 39 -15.21 -6.69 -5.32
N VAL A 40 -14.56 -5.57 -4.96
CA VAL A 40 -15.20 -4.40 -4.35
C VAL A 40 -14.97 -3.13 -5.17
N SER A 41 -14.51 -3.24 -6.41
CA SER A 41 -14.27 -2.10 -7.31
C SER A 41 -13.40 -1.00 -6.67
N ILE A 42 -12.24 -1.39 -6.15
CA ILE A 42 -11.17 -0.49 -5.71
C ILE A 42 -9.89 -0.77 -6.50
N ASN A 43 -8.95 0.16 -6.48
CA ASN A 43 -7.63 -0.04 -7.05
C ASN A 43 -6.74 -0.85 -6.09
N PRO A 44 -5.80 -1.66 -6.63
CA PRO A 44 -4.67 -2.15 -5.86
C PRO A 44 -3.87 -1.00 -5.20
N PRO A 45 -3.16 -1.24 -4.09
CA PRO A 45 -2.34 -0.21 -3.49
C PRO A 45 -1.14 0.13 -4.40
N SER A 46 -0.51 1.26 -4.14
CA SER A 46 0.72 1.70 -4.80
C SER A 46 1.81 1.99 -3.77
N ALA A 47 2.99 2.38 -4.23
CA ALA A 47 4.06 2.81 -3.33
C ALA A 47 3.72 4.09 -2.52
N SER A 48 2.69 4.86 -2.91
CA SER A 48 2.33 6.13 -2.26
C SER A 48 1.02 6.09 -1.50
N GLU A 49 0.08 5.22 -1.87
CA GLU A 49 -1.26 5.22 -1.28
C GLU A 49 -1.90 3.83 -1.26
N MET A 50 -2.92 3.68 -0.41
CA MET A 50 -3.82 2.55 -0.44
C MET A 50 -5.25 2.94 -0.05
N THR A 51 -6.24 2.23 -0.60
CA THR A 51 -7.61 2.30 -0.09
C THR A 51 -7.74 1.45 1.17
N VAL A 52 -8.27 2.05 2.24
CA VAL A 52 -8.61 1.41 3.51
C VAL A 52 -10.12 1.14 3.55
N CYS A 53 -10.50 -0.13 3.51
CA CYS A 53 -11.88 -0.59 3.63
C CYS A 53 -12.33 -0.61 5.09
N TYR A 54 -13.55 -0.16 5.35
CA TYR A 54 -14.22 -0.30 6.64
C TYR A 54 -15.74 -0.33 6.43
N GLY A 55 -16.52 -0.49 7.51
CA GLY A 55 -17.96 -0.51 7.35
C GLY A 55 -18.53 -1.86 6.93
N PHE A 56 -17.76 -2.94 7.06
CA PHE A 56 -18.05 -4.30 6.61
C PHE A 56 -18.16 -4.42 5.10
N VAL A 57 -17.53 -5.45 4.53
CA VAL A 57 -17.53 -5.73 3.09
C VAL A 57 -17.11 -4.50 2.25
N CYS A 58 -16.19 -3.68 2.76
CA CYS A 58 -15.68 -2.48 2.11
C CYS A 58 -16.76 -1.45 1.68
N ARG A 59 -17.85 -1.33 2.45
CA ARG A 59 -18.91 -0.34 2.19
C ARG A 59 -18.44 1.10 2.34
N ARG A 60 -17.45 1.33 3.21
CA ARG A 60 -16.83 2.63 3.43
C ARG A 60 -15.34 2.54 3.12
N ARG A 61 -14.78 3.66 2.66
CA ARG A 61 -13.41 3.74 2.15
C ARG A 61 -12.77 5.02 2.63
N ALA A 62 -11.51 4.93 3.03
CA ALA A 62 -10.63 6.07 3.21
C ALA A 62 -9.36 5.85 2.37
N ILE A 63 -8.71 6.92 1.95
CA ILE A 63 -7.39 6.83 1.33
C ILE A 63 -6.35 7.06 2.41
N LEU A 64 -5.39 6.15 2.50
CA LEU A 64 -4.17 6.36 3.26
C LEU A 64 -3.08 6.77 2.28
N ASP A 65 -2.73 8.06 2.29
CA ASP A 65 -1.53 8.58 1.66
C ASP A 65 -0.34 8.40 2.59
N PHE A 66 0.67 7.66 2.16
CA PHE A 66 1.86 7.41 2.98
C PHE A 66 2.77 8.64 2.98
N SER A 67 2.86 9.29 4.14
CA SER A 67 3.84 10.36 4.32
C SER A 67 5.27 9.80 4.40
N ALA A 68 6.25 10.69 4.23
CA ALA A 68 7.65 10.34 4.47
C ALA A 68 7.90 9.84 5.92
N ALA A 69 7.14 10.36 6.89
CA ALA A 69 7.22 9.92 8.28
C ALA A 69 6.65 8.51 8.48
N ASP A 70 5.54 8.18 7.80
CA ASP A 70 4.95 6.84 7.81
C ASP A 70 5.92 5.82 7.23
N ARG A 71 6.49 6.12 6.05
CA ARG A 71 7.49 5.26 5.40
C ARG A 71 8.71 5.06 6.28
N LYS A 72 9.24 6.12 6.91
CA LYS A 72 10.37 6.03 7.84
C LYS A 72 10.04 5.13 9.04
N THR A 73 8.87 5.31 9.63
CA THR A 73 8.43 4.52 10.80
C THR A 73 8.32 3.05 10.46
N LEU A 74 7.67 2.72 9.34
CA LEU A 74 7.53 1.34 8.86
C LEU A 74 8.90 0.73 8.53
N ALA A 75 9.77 1.45 7.83
CA ALA A 75 11.12 0.98 7.54
C ALA A 75 11.92 0.66 8.82
N GLN A 76 11.80 1.48 9.86
CA GLN A 76 12.44 1.21 11.16
C GLN A 76 11.86 -0.02 11.85
N ILE A 77 10.53 -0.19 11.82
CA ILE A 77 9.86 -1.38 12.36
C ILE A 77 10.41 -2.64 11.68
N LEU A 78 10.42 -2.69 10.34
CA LEU A 78 10.86 -3.86 9.59
C LEU A 78 12.38 -4.10 9.72
N ALA A 79 13.19 -3.04 9.76
CA ALA A 79 14.63 -3.16 9.98
C ALA A 79 14.97 -3.83 11.33
N SER A 80 14.14 -3.66 12.35
CA SER A 80 14.32 -4.33 13.65
C SER A 80 14.15 -5.86 13.59
N GLY A 81 13.46 -6.37 12.57
CA GLY A 81 13.17 -7.80 12.37
C GLY A 81 14.09 -8.52 11.38
N LYS A 82 15.08 -7.84 10.77
CA LYS A 82 15.86 -8.39 9.64
C LYS A 82 16.78 -9.57 9.97
N ALA A 83 16.94 -9.91 11.25
CA ALA A 83 17.90 -10.92 11.71
C ALA A 83 17.56 -12.34 11.19
N ASN A 84 16.28 -12.71 11.19
CA ASN A 84 15.80 -14.01 10.72
C ASN A 84 14.31 -13.96 10.41
N ALA A 85 13.78 -15.03 9.79
CA ALA A 85 12.39 -15.13 9.40
C ALA A 85 11.39 -14.93 10.56
N ALA A 86 11.67 -15.49 11.75
CA ALA A 86 10.76 -15.34 12.88
C ALA A 86 10.69 -13.89 13.38
N ALA A 87 11.84 -13.20 13.45
CA ALA A 87 11.92 -11.79 13.81
C ALA A 87 11.23 -10.88 12.78
N GLU A 88 11.32 -11.21 11.49
CA GLU A 88 10.62 -10.46 10.44
C GLU A 88 9.10 -10.59 10.58
N ARG A 89 8.56 -11.78 10.89
CA ARG A 89 7.12 -11.95 11.16
C ARG A 89 6.66 -11.12 12.36
N ALA A 90 7.47 -11.07 13.43
CA ALA A 90 7.18 -10.23 14.59
C ALA A 90 7.20 -8.73 14.24
N ALA A 91 8.12 -8.29 13.37
CA ALA A 91 8.14 -6.92 12.86
C ALA A 91 6.93 -6.60 11.97
N ILE A 92 6.51 -7.54 11.12
CA ILE A 92 5.28 -7.43 10.31
C ILE A 92 4.05 -7.24 11.22
N GLN A 93 3.93 -8.01 12.30
CA GLN A 93 2.85 -7.82 13.27
C GLN A 93 2.84 -6.41 13.87
N LYS A 94 4.02 -5.87 14.20
CA LYS A 94 4.15 -4.48 14.69
C LYS A 94 3.74 -3.46 13.63
N ALA A 95 4.03 -3.71 12.35
CA ALA A 95 3.61 -2.84 11.25
C ALA A 95 2.08 -2.82 11.09
N VAL A 96 1.40 -3.97 11.24
CA VAL A 96 -0.07 -4.03 11.24
C VAL A 96 -0.66 -3.29 12.44
N VAL A 97 -0.07 -3.43 13.63
CA VAL A 97 -0.50 -2.67 14.82
C VAL A 97 -0.28 -1.16 14.64
N TRP A 98 0.83 -0.76 14.01
CA TRP A 98 1.07 0.64 13.66
C TRP A 98 -0.01 1.16 12.70
N PHE A 99 -0.37 0.38 11.67
CA PHE A 99 -1.38 0.77 10.70
C PHE A 99 -2.75 0.96 11.35
N ASP A 100 -3.16 0.02 12.20
CA ASP A 100 -4.40 0.13 12.97
C ASP A 100 -4.44 1.41 13.82
N LYS A 101 -3.33 1.78 14.46
CA LYS A 101 -3.22 3.01 15.24
C LYS A 101 -3.23 4.27 14.37
N ARG A 102 -2.59 4.23 13.20
CA ARG A 102 -2.52 5.33 12.24
C ARG A 102 -3.90 5.66 11.65
N MET A 103 -4.69 4.63 11.35
CA MET A 103 -6.02 4.78 10.77
C MET A 103 -7.13 4.94 11.82
N GLY A 104 -6.93 4.45 13.04
CA GLY A 104 -7.93 4.47 14.12
C GLY A 104 -8.68 5.80 14.27
N PRO A 105 -7.98 6.95 14.42
CA PRO A 105 -8.62 8.26 14.51
C PRO A 105 -9.31 8.72 13.22
N GLU A 106 -8.78 8.35 12.05
CA GLU A 106 -9.27 8.79 10.73
C GLU A 106 -10.62 8.17 10.37
N ILE A 107 -10.81 6.90 10.75
CA ILE A 107 -12.01 6.13 10.38
C ILE A 107 -12.82 5.65 11.59
N GLY A 108 -12.49 6.12 12.79
CA GLY A 108 -13.20 5.82 14.04
C GLY A 108 -12.96 4.42 14.62
N THR A 109 -12.04 3.62 14.07
CA THR A 109 -11.79 2.24 14.51
C THR A 109 -11.02 2.13 15.82
N SER A 110 -10.66 3.25 16.46
CA SER A 110 -10.10 3.28 17.83
C SER A 110 -11.04 2.68 18.87
N THR A 111 -12.35 2.70 18.64
CA THR A 111 -13.38 2.12 19.52
C THR A 111 -13.96 0.82 18.96
N ARG A 112 -13.23 0.15 18.07
CA ARG A 112 -13.75 -1.03 17.37
C ARG A 112 -14.10 -2.16 18.35
N VAL A 113 -15.18 -2.87 18.04
CA VAL A 113 -15.58 -4.09 18.75
C VAL A 113 -14.89 -5.28 18.10
N ALA A 114 -14.16 -6.08 18.89
CA ALA A 114 -13.48 -7.27 18.39
C ALA A 114 -14.50 -8.32 17.91
N ARG A 115 -14.24 -8.91 16.74
CA ARG A 115 -15.12 -9.92 16.11
C ARG A 115 -16.57 -9.42 15.94
N ALA A 116 -16.73 -8.14 15.59
CA ALA A 116 -18.05 -7.57 15.39
C ALA A 116 -18.75 -8.21 14.19
N ASP A 117 -20.04 -8.49 14.36
CA ASP A 117 -20.93 -8.90 13.29
C ASP A 117 -22.14 -7.95 13.21
N ILE A 118 -23.09 -8.27 12.33
CA ILE A 118 -24.26 -7.43 12.05
C ILE A 118 -25.07 -7.09 13.31
N ARG A 119 -25.04 -7.95 14.34
CA ARG A 119 -25.77 -7.80 15.59
C ARG A 119 -25.19 -6.69 16.47
N ASN A 120 -23.90 -6.39 16.32
CA ASN A 120 -23.25 -5.32 17.07
C ASN A 120 -23.64 -3.92 16.60
N ARG A 121 -24.21 -3.77 15.39
CA ARG A 121 -24.57 -2.47 14.78
C ARG A 121 -23.43 -1.43 14.86
N ALA A 122 -22.19 -1.91 14.79
CA ALA A 122 -20.98 -1.12 14.95
C ALA A 122 -20.20 -1.03 13.63
N ASP A 123 -20.86 -1.24 12.49
CA ASP A 123 -20.18 -1.28 11.19
C ASP A 123 -19.52 0.06 10.87
N ALA A 124 -20.21 1.18 11.13
CA ALA A 124 -19.77 2.53 10.76
C ALA A 124 -18.34 2.90 11.18
N ASN A 125 -17.80 2.26 12.23
CA ASN A 125 -16.46 2.49 12.77
C ASN A 125 -15.70 1.19 13.06
N ASN A 126 -15.91 0.14 12.26
CA ASN A 126 -15.31 -1.17 12.50
C ASN A 126 -14.93 -1.90 11.19
N TYR A 127 -14.17 -2.98 11.35
CA TYR A 127 -13.77 -3.91 10.30
C TYR A 127 -14.44 -5.26 10.51
N ASP A 128 -14.83 -5.91 9.42
CA ASP A 128 -15.05 -7.36 9.43
C ASP A 128 -13.76 -8.10 9.04
N CYS A 129 -13.84 -9.43 8.89
CA CYS A 129 -12.71 -10.25 8.45
C CYS A 129 -12.26 -9.92 7.02
N TRP A 130 -13.17 -9.45 6.17
CA TRP A 130 -12.93 -9.12 4.76
C TRP A 130 -12.19 -7.79 4.62
N ASP A 131 -12.61 -6.77 5.37
CA ASP A 131 -11.94 -5.47 5.50
C ASP A 131 -10.52 -5.67 6.04
N SER A 132 -10.40 -6.44 7.12
CA SER A 132 -9.10 -6.73 7.74
C SER A 132 -8.15 -7.43 6.77
N THR A 133 -8.63 -8.41 6.02
CA THR A 133 -7.82 -9.13 5.02
C THR A 133 -7.36 -8.19 3.92
N ARG A 134 -8.26 -7.39 3.34
CA ARG A 134 -7.93 -6.42 2.27
C ARG A 134 -6.92 -5.38 2.73
N ASN A 135 -7.15 -4.79 3.91
CA ASN A 135 -6.30 -3.73 4.44
C ASN A 135 -4.90 -4.26 4.76
N VAL A 136 -4.81 -5.39 5.45
CA VAL A 136 -3.51 -5.98 5.79
C VAL A 136 -2.77 -6.44 4.53
N SER A 137 -3.44 -7.12 3.59
CA SER A 137 -2.83 -7.50 2.31
C SER A 137 -2.29 -6.29 1.56
N SER A 138 -3.04 -5.18 1.55
CA SER A 138 -2.59 -3.95 0.89
C SER A 138 -1.37 -3.34 1.55
N LEU A 139 -1.36 -3.22 2.87
CA LEU A 139 -0.18 -2.77 3.62
C LEU A 139 1.04 -3.64 3.32
N LEU A 140 0.88 -4.97 3.34
CA LEU A 140 1.98 -5.89 3.06
C LEU A 140 2.53 -5.72 1.64
N LEU A 141 1.66 -5.51 0.66
CA LEU A 141 2.04 -5.26 -0.72
C LEU A 141 2.82 -3.94 -0.88
N VAL A 142 2.42 -2.86 -0.20
CA VAL A 142 3.19 -1.61 -0.14
C VAL A 142 4.57 -1.82 0.48
N LEU A 143 4.66 -2.56 1.58
CA LEU A 143 5.93 -2.87 2.24
C LEU A 143 6.86 -3.71 1.35
N GLN A 144 6.28 -4.62 0.55
CA GLN A 144 7.01 -5.40 -0.45
C GLN A 144 7.52 -4.51 -1.59
N GLU A 145 6.67 -3.62 -2.11
CA GLU A 145 7.03 -2.66 -3.16
C GLU A 145 8.19 -1.74 -2.71
N TRP A 146 8.22 -1.38 -1.43
CA TRP A 146 9.35 -0.63 -0.85
C TRP A 146 10.60 -1.48 -0.57
N GLY A 147 10.56 -2.79 -0.84
CA GLY A 147 11.69 -3.70 -0.63
C GLY A 147 12.04 -3.94 0.84
N LEU A 148 11.06 -3.87 1.76
CA LEU A 148 11.33 -3.94 3.20
C LEU A 148 11.39 -5.36 3.77
N PHE A 149 11.03 -6.39 3.00
CA PHE A 149 11.13 -7.78 3.43
C PHE A 149 12.45 -8.40 2.97
N LYS A 150 13.07 -9.17 3.86
CA LYS A 150 14.32 -9.90 3.63
C LYS A 150 14.11 -11.41 3.57
N HIS A 151 13.17 -11.95 4.35
CA HIS A 151 12.97 -13.38 4.50
C HIS A 151 11.66 -13.90 3.90
N HIS A 152 10.71 -13.01 3.61
CA HIS A 152 9.38 -13.36 3.09
C HIS A 152 8.98 -12.54 1.88
N THR A 153 8.02 -13.09 1.14
CA THR A 153 7.23 -12.39 0.13
C THR A 153 5.75 -12.48 0.48
N VAL A 154 4.95 -11.60 -0.10
CA VAL A 154 3.50 -11.55 0.14
C VAL A 154 2.82 -12.63 -0.70
N GLY A 155 2.19 -13.57 -0.02
CA GLY A 155 1.39 -14.61 -0.65
C GLY A 155 -0.06 -14.22 -0.92
N ASN A 156 -0.85 -15.19 -1.38
CA ASN A 156 -2.29 -15.04 -1.55
C ASN A 156 -3.01 -14.94 -0.19
N PRO A 157 -4.10 -14.16 -0.10
CA PRO A 157 -4.90 -14.07 1.12
C PRO A 157 -5.43 -15.45 1.53
N ARG A 158 -5.49 -15.68 2.85
CA ARG A 158 -6.06 -16.88 3.45
C ARG A 158 -7.16 -16.47 4.41
N TYR A 159 -8.36 -16.97 4.17
CA TYR A 159 -9.52 -16.72 5.02
C TYR A 159 -9.60 -17.78 6.10
N ARG A 160 -9.97 -17.36 7.31
CA ARG A 160 -10.42 -18.27 8.37
C ARG A 160 -11.94 -18.35 8.29
N GLY A 161 -12.50 -19.52 8.59
CA GLY A 161 -13.94 -19.74 8.61
C GLY A 161 -14.47 -20.68 7.53
N ASN A 162 -15.70 -21.13 7.73
CA ASN A 162 -16.49 -21.90 6.79
C ASN A 162 -17.38 -20.92 6.01
N LEU A 163 -17.63 -21.15 4.71
CA LEU A 163 -18.50 -20.30 3.88
C LEU A 163 -19.90 -20.07 4.48
N PHE A 164 -20.33 -20.98 5.36
CA PHE A 164 -21.63 -20.91 6.06
C PHE A 164 -21.59 -20.25 7.44
N THR A 165 -20.41 -20.01 8.01
CA THR A 165 -20.27 -19.34 9.31
C THR A 165 -19.22 -18.25 9.17
N MET A 166 -19.69 -17.01 8.93
CA MET A 166 -18.85 -15.82 9.06
C MET A 166 -18.25 -15.80 10.48
N GLN A 167 -16.98 -16.19 10.61
CA GLN A 167 -16.19 -16.22 11.85
C GLN A 167 -14.78 -15.72 11.57
#